data_AF-A0A914KQG5-F1
#
_entry.id   AF-A0A914KQG5-F1
#
_cell.length_a   1.000
_cell.length_b   1.000
_cell.length_c   1.000
_cell.angle_alpha   90.00
_cell.angle_beta   90.00
_cell.angle_gamma   90.00
#
_symmetry.space_group_name_H-M   'P 1'
#
loop_
_entity.id
_entity.type
_entity.pdbx_description
1 polymer ?
#
loop_
_entity_poly.entity_id
_entity_poly.type
_entity_poly.pdbx_seq_one_letter_code
_entity_poly.pdbx_strand_id
1 'polypeptide(L)'
;MPMKKFSLVRPDISEFVLLMVLLVANPAVSDELSPKAKEIIRTEQERYGKILLQLEQNRHGQGPGALRYSQCLELMWEVIHSTKNSVNMIILINLLQDNGINCIWPNALLSKNVKF
;
A
#
# COMPACT_ATOMS: atom_id res chain seq x y z
N MET A 1 18.35 5.77 17.55
CA MET A 1 17.72 6.99 16.99
C MET A 1 16.22 6.82 17.10
N PRO A 2 15.48 7.76 17.71
CA PRO A 2 14.03 7.69 17.68
C PRO A 2 13.56 7.95 16.25
N MET A 3 12.82 7.00 15.66
CA MET A 3 12.17 7.21 14.36
C MET A 3 11.22 8.40 14.49
N LYS A 4 11.51 9.49 13.77
CA LYS A 4 10.56 10.60 13.62
C LYS A 4 9.31 10.02 12.94
N LYS A 5 8.14 10.21 13.56
CA LYS A 5 6.85 9.84 12.97
C LYS A 5 6.73 10.55 11.61
N PHE A 6 6.67 9.80 10.51
CA PHE A 6 6.45 10.29 9.14
C PHE A 6 5.02 10.80 8.90
N SER A 7 4.30 11.20 9.95
CA SER A 7 2.93 11.71 9.92
C SER A 7 2.76 13.08 9.21
N LEU A 8 3.72 13.49 8.38
CA LEU A 8 3.75 14.78 7.67
C LEU A 8 3.72 14.65 6.15
N VAL A 9 3.88 13.45 5.57
CA VAL A 9 3.69 13.25 4.13
C VAL A 9 2.19 13.16 3.86
N ARG A 10 1.58 14.29 3.52
CA ARG A 10 0.22 14.32 2.98
C ARG A 10 0.31 14.32 1.45
N PRO A 11 0.02 13.20 0.77
CA PRO A 11 -0.06 13.20 -0.67
C PRO A 11 -1.23 14.08 -1.11
N ASP A 12 -1.03 14.84 -2.17
CA ASP A 12 -2.11 15.48 -2.89
C ASP A 12 -2.94 14.44 -3.67
N ILE A 13 -4.00 14.89 -4.35
CA ILE A 13 -4.90 14.00 -5.08
C ILE A 13 -4.17 13.24 -6.20
N SER A 14 -3.24 13.89 -6.90
CA SER A 14 -2.48 13.27 -8.00
C SER A 14 -1.51 12.21 -7.48
N GLU A 15 -0.76 12.53 -6.43
CA GLU A 15 0.13 11.59 -5.75
C GLU A 15 -0.65 10.40 -5.20
N PHE A 16 -1.80 10.67 -4.56
CA PHE A 16 -2.65 9.62 -3.99
C PHE A 16 -3.17 8.65 -5.06
N VAL A 17 -3.67 9.16 -6.19
CA VAL A 17 -4.15 8.30 -7.29
C VAL A 17 -3.02 7.43 -7.84
N LEU A 18 -1.83 8.01 -8.06
CA LEU A 18 -0.67 7.25 -8.55
C LEU A 18 -0.19 6.20 -7.55
N LEU A 19 -0.20 6.51 -6.25
CA LEU A 19 0.13 5.56 -5.19
C LEU A 19 -0.88 4.40 -5.13
N MET A 20 -2.18 4.67 -5.30
CA MET A 20 -3.20 3.62 -5.39
C MET A 20 -2.98 2.69 -6.60
N VAL A 21 -2.62 3.26 -7.75
CA VAL A 21 -2.29 2.47 -8.94
C VAL A 21 -1.06 1.59 -8.70
N LEU A 22 -0.01 2.14 -8.09
CA LEU A 22 1.21 1.40 -7.74
C LEU A 22 0.97 0.27 -6.73
N LEU A 23 0.06 0.49 -5.78
CA LEU A 23 -0.36 -0.53 -4.81
C LEU A 23 -1.06 -1.71 -5.49
N VAL A 24 -1.95 -1.44 -6.45
CA VAL A 24 -2.70 -2.47 -7.18
C VAL A 24 -1.83 -3.15 -8.22
N ALA A 25 -0.94 -2.42 -8.88
CA ALA A 25 0.04 -2.94 -9.84
C ALA A 25 1.23 -3.61 -9.13
N ASN A 26 0.94 -4.51 -8.19
CA ASN A 26 1.96 -5.26 -7.46
C ASN A 26 2.02 -6.70 -7.99
N PRO A 27 3.11 -7.11 -8.68
CA PRO A 27 3.22 -8.46 -9.22
C PRO A 27 3.30 -9.56 -8.16
N ALA A 28 3.50 -9.20 -6.88
CA ALA A 28 3.48 -10.10 -5.74
C ALA A 28 2.06 -10.39 -5.19
N VAL A 29 1.00 -9.89 -5.84
CA VAL A 29 -0.40 -10.07 -5.39
C VAL A 29 -0.89 -11.51 -5.49
N SER A 30 -0.40 -12.30 -6.45
CA SER A 30 -0.78 -13.72 -6.52
C SER A 30 0.25 -14.56 -7.29
N ASP A 31 0.62 -15.68 -6.69
CA ASP A 31 1.47 -16.67 -7.34
C ASP A 31 0.75 -17.40 -8.49
N GLU A 32 -0.58 -17.40 -8.50
CA GLU A 32 -1.44 -18.05 -9.49
C GLU A 32 -1.50 -17.31 -10.83
N LEU A 33 -1.00 -16.07 -10.88
CA LEU A 33 -0.94 -15.31 -12.13
C LEU A 33 0.06 -15.93 -13.11
N SER A 34 -0.34 -16.03 -14.37
CA SER A 34 0.57 -16.45 -15.44
C SER A 34 1.80 -15.53 -15.53
N PRO A 35 2.97 -16.04 -15.98
CA PRO A 35 4.16 -15.20 -16.16
C PRO A 35 3.91 -13.97 -17.03
N LYS A 36 3.09 -14.12 -18.08
CA LYS A 36 2.70 -13.01 -18.97
C LYS A 36 1.88 -11.94 -18.24
N ALA A 37 0.96 -12.34 -17.37
CA ALA A 37 0.18 -11.40 -16.56
C ALA A 37 1.07 -10.66 -15.54
N LYS A 38 2.00 -11.37 -14.88
CA LYS A 38 2.98 -10.76 -13.97
C LYS A 38 3.84 -9.71 -14.69
N GLU A 39 4.26 -9.98 -15.95
CA GLU A 39 5.04 -9.02 -16.73
C GLU A 39 4.24 -7.77 -17.15
N ILE A 40 2.96 -7.94 -17.51
CA ILE A 40 2.07 -6.80 -17.78
C ILE A 40 1.95 -5.91 -16.53
N ILE A 41 1.72 -6.51 -15.37
CA ILE A 41 1.62 -5.78 -14.10
C ILE A 41 2.92 -5.06 -13.78
N ARG A 42 4.07 -5.71 -13.96
CA ARG A 42 5.41 -5.10 -13.76
C ARG A 42 5.62 -3.90 -14.70
N THR A 43 5.24 -4.04 -15.96
CA THR A 43 5.35 -2.96 -16.96
C THR A 43 4.52 -1.75 -16.57
N GLU A 44 3.28 -1.97 -16.13
CA GLU A 44 2.42 -0.89 -15.66
C GLU A 44 2.97 -0.25 -14.37
N GLN A 45 3.47 -1.04 -13.42
CA GLN A 45 4.11 -0.54 -12.21
C GLN A 45 5.29 0.40 -12.53
N GLU A 46 6.18 -0.02 -13.44
CA GLU A 46 7.31 0.81 -13.88
C GLU A 46 6.84 2.09 -14.58
N ARG A 47 5.78 2.01 -15.39
CA ARG A 47 5.21 3.15 -16.11
C ARG A 47 4.66 4.19 -15.14
N TYR A 48 3.80 3.79 -14.19
CA TYR A 48 3.24 4.72 -13.22
C TYR A 48 4.27 5.24 -12.22
N GLY A 49 5.28 4.43 -11.88
CA GLY A 49 6.42 4.87 -11.06
C GLY A 49 7.20 6.01 -11.74
N LYS A 50 7.47 5.88 -13.04
CA LYS A 50 8.10 6.95 -13.84
C LYS A 50 7.23 8.20 -13.92
N ILE A 51 5.92 8.05 -14.10
CA ILE A 51 4.98 9.19 -14.13
C ILE A 51 5.01 9.94 -12.80
N LEU A 52 4.98 9.23 -11.67
CA LEU A 52 5.06 9.86 -10.35
C LEU A 52 6.41 10.57 -10.15
N LEU A 53 7.52 9.94 -10.51
CA LEU A 53 8.83 10.60 -10.42
C LEU A 53 8.90 11.88 -11.27
N GLN A 54 8.40 11.83 -12.51
CA GLN A 54 8.36 12.99 -13.39
C GLN A 54 7.45 14.09 -12.86
N LEU A 55 6.29 13.74 -12.30
CA LEU A 55 5.38 14.68 -11.66
C LEU A 55 6.11 15.47 -10.56
N GLU A 56 6.80 14.77 -9.66
CA GLU A 56 7.52 15.39 -8.55
C GLU A 56 8.72 16.20 -9.02
N GLN A 57 9.47 15.72 -10.02
CA GLN A 57 10.58 16.46 -10.59
C GLN A 57 10.14 17.73 -11.33
N ASN A 58 8.98 17.70 -12.00
CA ASN A 58 8.42 18.88 -12.66
C ASN A 58 7.94 19.93 -11.65
N ARG A 59 7.43 19.50 -10.50
CA ARG A 59 6.92 20.39 -9.44
C ARG A 59 8.02 20.97 -8.55
N HIS A 60 9.04 20.18 -8.25
CA HIS A 60 10.02 20.50 -7.20
C HIS A 60 11.47 20.56 -7.70
N GLY A 61 11.72 20.24 -8.97
CA GLY A 61 13.06 20.09 -9.54
C GLY A 61 13.64 18.69 -9.30
N GLN A 62 14.75 18.39 -9.96
CA GLN A 62 15.31 17.02 -10.04
C GLN A 62 15.60 16.38 -8.67
N GLY A 63 16.40 17.05 -7.83
CA GLY A 63 16.77 16.56 -6.50
C GLY A 63 15.61 16.55 -5.51
N PRO A 64 14.94 17.70 -5.27
CA PRO A 64 13.82 17.75 -4.34
C PRO A 64 12.62 16.89 -4.77
N GLY A 65 12.37 16.76 -6.08
CA GLY A 65 11.35 15.87 -6.61
C GLY A 65 11.67 14.39 -6.40
N ALA A 66 12.93 13.97 -6.58
CA ALA A 66 13.34 12.61 -6.25
C ALA A 66 13.18 12.30 -4.74
N LEU A 67 13.45 13.28 -3.87
CA LEU A 67 13.19 13.15 -2.44
C LEU A 67 11.69 12.98 -2.16
N ARG A 68 10.83 13.81 -2.75
CA ARG A 68 9.37 13.69 -2.59
C ARG A 68 8.82 12.36 -3.12
N TYR A 69 9.34 11.89 -4.26
CA TYR A 69 9.02 10.56 -4.78
C TYR A 69 9.36 9.46 -3.76
N SER A 70 10.54 9.50 -3.15
CA SER A 70 10.93 8.50 -2.14
C SER A 70 10.02 8.53 -0.90
N GLN A 71 9.60 9.72 -0.46
CA GLN A 71 8.64 9.88 0.65
C GLN A 71 7.27 9.27 0.32
N CYS A 72 6.81 9.41 -0.92
CA CYS A 72 5.57 8.78 -1.37
C CYS A 72 5.66 7.25 -1.38
N LEU A 73 6.80 6.69 -1.81
CA LEU A 73 7.03 5.25 -1.76
C LEU A 73 7.15 4.70 -0.33
N GLU A 74 7.77 5.45 0.57
CA GLU A 74 7.85 5.09 1.99
C GLU A 74 6.46 5.01 2.62
N LEU A 75 5.58 5.99 2.34
CA LEU A 75 4.18 5.96 2.76
C LEU A 75 3.46 4.71 2.22
N MET A 76 3.67 4.37 0.95
CA MET A 76 3.11 3.16 0.36
C MET A 76 3.57 1.89 1.09
N TRP A 77 4.86 1.82 1.45
CA TRP A 77 5.41 0.71 2.21
C TRP A 77 4.82 0.62 3.62
N GLU A 78 4.70 1.74 4.32
CA GLU A 78 4.05 1.80 5.64
C GLU A 78 2.61 1.30 5.58
N VAL A 79 1.85 1.68 4.53
CA VAL A 79 0.49 1.18 4.32
C VAL A 79 0.49 -0.34 4.11
N ILE A 80 1.34 -0.89 3.24
CA ILE A 80 1.44 -2.34 3.00
C ILE A 80 1.85 -3.09 4.29
N HIS A 81 2.77 -2.53 5.07
CA HIS A 81 3.23 -3.14 6.31
C HIS A 81 2.13 -3.10 7.38
N SER A 82 1.42 -1.97 7.50
CA SER A 82 0.30 -1.79 8.42
C SER A 82 -0.88 -2.70 8.08
N THR A 83 -1.20 -2.90 6.79
CA THR A 83 -2.26 -3.82 6.38
C THR A 83 -1.91 -5.28 6.69
N LYS A 84 -0.65 -5.72 6.50
CA LYS A 84 -0.21 -7.06 6.95
C LYS A 84 -0.42 -7.27 8.44
N ASN A 85 -0.03 -6.29 9.26
CA ASN A 85 -0.25 -6.32 10.70
C ASN A 85 -1.75 -6.34 11.05
N SER A 86 -2.57 -5.61 10.31
CA SER A 86 -4.03 -5.59 10.47
C SER A 86 -4.64 -6.95 10.10
N VAL A 87 -4.25 -7.57 8.98
CA VAL A 87 -4.70 -8.92 8.59
C VAL A 87 -4.28 -9.97 9.63
N ASN A 88 -3.04 -9.90 10.14
CA ASN A 88 -2.58 -10.78 11.21
C ASN A 88 -3.42 -10.62 12.49
N MET A 89 -3.80 -9.39 12.83
CA MET A 89 -4.71 -9.11 13.95
C MET A 89 -6.10 -9.70 13.70
N ILE A 90 -6.63 -9.60 12.47
CA ILE A 90 -7.92 -10.22 12.09
C ILE A 90 -7.85 -11.74 12.23
N ILE A 91 -6.78 -12.38 11.74
CA ILE A 91 -6.56 -13.82 11.85
C ILE A 91 -6.47 -14.25 13.32
N LEU A 92 -5.67 -13.54 14.13
CA LEU A 92 -5.54 -13.81 15.56
C LEU A 92 -6.89 -13.69 16.28
N ILE A 93 -7.68 -12.67 15.96
CA ILE A 93 -9.01 -12.47 16.55
C ILE A 93 -9.97 -13.58 16.13
N ASN A 94 -9.97 -13.99 14.86
CA ASN A 94 -10.77 -15.14 14.40
C ASN A 94 -10.39 -16.42 15.15
N LEU A 95 -9.08 -16.68 15.33
CA LEU A 95 -8.60 -17.81 16.12
C LEU A 95 -9.05 -17.73 17.59
N LEU A 96 -9.04 -16.54 18.20
CA LEU A 96 -9.50 -16.35 19.57
C LEU A 96 -11.02 -16.58 19.69
N GLN A 97 -11.82 -16.13 18.71
CA GLN A 97 -13.26 -16.38 18.65
C GLN A 97 -13.58 -17.88 18.47
N ASP A 98 -12.87 -18.57 17.59
CA ASP A 98 -13.00 -20.03 17.39
C ASP A 98 -12.66 -20.81 18.67
N ASN A 99 -11.82 -20.24 19.54
CA ASN A 99 -11.47 -20.78 20.87
C ASN A 99 -12.36 -20.22 22.00
N GLY A 100 -13.49 -19.59 21.70
CA GLY A 100 -14.49 -19.15 22.68
C GLY A 100 -14.17 -17.83 23.40
N ILE A 101 -13.17 -17.07 22.94
CA ILE A 101 -12.80 -15.78 23.50
C ILE A 101 -13.51 -14.66 22.70
N ASN A 102 -14.46 -13.99 23.35
CA ASN A 102 -15.23 -12.90 22.73
C ASN A 102 -14.37 -11.64 22.52
N CYS A 103 -13.98 -11.37 21.29
CA CYS A 103 -13.36 -10.11 20.88
C CYS A 103 -14.40 -9.18 20.21
N ILE A 104 -14.47 -7.92 20.66
CA ILE A 104 -15.41 -6.90 20.14
C ILE A 104 -14.81 -6.24 18.89
N TRP A 105 -15.52 -6.33 17.75
CA TRP A 105 -15.17 -5.60 16.53
C TRP A 105 -15.85 -4.23 16.44
N PRO A 106 -15.22 -3.23 15.80
CA PRO A 106 -15.94 -2.13 15.16
C PRO A 106 -16.73 -2.64 13.95
N ASN A 107 -18.02 -2.30 13.88
CA ASN A 107 -18.97 -2.82 12.87
C ASN A 107 -18.54 -2.69 11.40
N ALA A 108 -17.62 -1.77 11.07
CA ALA A 108 -17.14 -1.53 9.72
C ALA A 108 -16.40 -2.72 9.07
N LEU A 109 -15.90 -3.66 9.88
CA LEU A 109 -15.12 -4.81 9.40
C LEU A 109 -15.89 -6.14 9.50
N LEU A 110 -17.11 -6.10 10.08
CA LEU A 110 -18.02 -7.25 10.16
C LEU A 110 -18.84 -7.46 8.88
N SER A 111 -18.62 -6.67 7.82
CA SER A 111 -19.33 -6.88 6.56
C SER A 111 -18.85 -8.21 5.96
N LYS A 112 -19.70 -9.23 6.04
CA LYS A 112 -19.50 -10.64 5.63
C LYS A 112 -19.16 -10.88 4.15
N ASN A 113 -18.73 -9.85 3.41
CA ASN A 113 -18.46 -9.90 1.98
C ASN A 113 -16.99 -9.68 1.60
N VAL A 114 -16.06 -9.71 2.56
CA VAL A 114 -14.63 -9.72 2.23
C VAL A 114 -14.19 -11.19 2.12
N LYS A 115 -14.23 -11.72 0.89
CA LYS A 115 -13.55 -12.98 0.55
C LYS A 115 -12.10 -12.63 0.20
N PHE A 116 -11.15 -13.17 0.97
CA PHE A 116 -9.75 -13.24 0.57
C PHE A 116 -9.57 -14.34 -0.47
#